data_AF-A0A1P8NXB3-F1
#
_entry.id   AF-A0A1P8NXB3-F1
#
_cell.length_a   1.000
_cell.length_b   1.000
_cell.length_c   1.000
_cell.angle_alpha   90.00
_cell.angle_beta   90.00
_cell.angle_gamma   90.00
#
_symmetry.space_group_name_H-M   'P 1'
#
loop_
_entity.id
_entity.type
_entity.pdbx_description
1 polymer ?
#
loop_
_entity_poly.entity_id
_entity_poly.type
_entity_poly.pdbx_seq_one_letter_code
_entity_poly.pdbx_strand_id
1 'polypeptide(L)'
;DPVPGAPDQYSAYIAYELDLFEEGSLANLTASIIGNVFGFKAVNALRLEDMRMPVAYLKTFQGPATGVVVERERLDKYGRPLLGATVKPKLGLSGKNYGR
;
A
#
# COMPACT_ATOMS: atom_id res chain seq x y z
N ASP A 1 17.88 10.36 13.05
CA ASP A 1 18.27 9.41 14.10
C ASP A 1 19.11 8.28 13.56
N PRO A 2 20.23 7.91 14.21
CA PRO A 2 21.07 6.80 13.77
C PRO A 2 20.31 5.47 13.91
N VAL A 3 20.47 4.57 12.94
CA VAL A 3 19.84 3.24 12.97
C VAL A 3 20.66 2.31 13.87
N PRO A 4 20.05 1.64 14.87
CA PRO A 4 20.77 0.71 15.75
C PRO A 4 21.43 -0.44 14.96
N GLY A 5 22.72 -0.66 15.18
CA GLY A 5 23.46 -1.76 14.55
C GLY A 5 23.84 -1.54 13.08
N ALA A 6 23.53 -0.38 12.49
CA ALA A 6 23.88 -0.05 11.12
C ALA A 6 24.65 1.28 11.06
N PRO A 7 26.00 1.26 11.05
CA PRO A 7 26.79 2.47 10.89
C PRO A 7 26.46 3.15 9.56
N ASP A 8 26.53 4.48 9.53
CA ASP A 8 26.24 5.32 8.36
C ASP A 8 24.79 5.25 7.83
N GLN A 9 23.86 4.67 8.58
CA GLN A 9 22.43 4.69 8.28
C GLN A 9 21.66 5.58 9.26
N TYR A 10 20.69 6.32 8.72
CA TYR A 10 19.92 7.30 9.47
C TYR A 10 18.43 7.23 9.11
N SER A 11 17.58 7.27 10.13
CA SER A 11 16.15 7.58 10.01
C SER A 11 15.96 9.09 9.91
N ALA A 12 15.37 9.55 8.81
CA ALA A 12 14.99 10.93 8.62
C ALA A 12 13.46 11.08 8.71
N TYR A 13 13.01 12.09 9.44
CA TYR A 13 11.58 12.42 9.57
C TYR A 13 11.31 13.70 8.79
N ILE A 14 10.38 13.63 7.84
CA ILE A 14 10.06 14.74 6.94
C ILE A 14 8.56 15.03 7.07
N ALA A 15 8.24 16.31 7.26
CA ALA A 15 6.86 16.79 7.27
C ALA A 15 6.55 17.50 5.95
N TYR A 16 5.37 17.23 5.40
CA TYR A 16 4.82 17.87 4.21
C TYR A 16 3.51 18.56 4.58
N GLU A 17 3.28 19.74 4.01
CA GLU A 17 2.01 20.43 4.13
C GLU A 17 0.92 19.69 3.33
N LEU A 18 -0.31 19.68 3.86
CA LEU A 18 -1.41 18.91 3.26
C LEU A 18 -1.77 19.41 1.86
N ASP A 19 -1.69 20.71 1.64
CA ASP A 19 -2.07 21.38 0.40
C ASP A 19 -1.16 21.04 -0.79
N LEU A 20 -0.03 20.35 -0.54
CA LEU A 20 0.83 19.79 -1.59
C LEU A 20 0.21 18.59 -2.29
N PHE A 21 -0.82 17.98 -1.68
CA PHE A 21 -1.40 16.72 -2.16
C PHE A 21 -2.78 16.93 -2.73
N GLU A 22 -2.99 16.41 -3.93
CA GLU A 22 -4.29 16.33 -4.55
C GLU A 22 -5.20 15.34 -3.78
N GLU A 23 -6.43 15.76 -3.52
CA GLU A 23 -7.45 14.97 -2.83
C GLU A 23 -7.74 13.67 -3.59
N GLY A 24 -7.78 12.54 -2.88
CA GLY A 24 -8.11 11.24 -3.46
C GLY A 24 -7.10 10.68 -4.48
N SER A 25 -5.92 11.30 -4.64
CA SER A 25 -4.95 10.96 -5.69
C SER A 25 -3.69 10.27 -5.14
N LEU A 26 -3.68 8.93 -5.18
CA LEU A 26 -2.49 8.15 -4.82
C LEU A 26 -1.32 8.40 -5.78
N ALA A 27 -1.62 8.68 -7.05
CA ALA A 27 -0.62 9.01 -8.06
C ALA A 27 0.12 10.31 -7.71
N ASN A 28 -0.62 11.36 -7.31
CA ASN A 28 -0.02 12.61 -6.90
C ASN A 28 0.84 12.44 -5.63
N LEU A 29 0.33 11.77 -4.60
CA LEU A 29 1.07 11.47 -3.38
C LEU A 29 2.40 10.75 -3.67
N THR A 30 2.36 9.69 -4.48
CA THR A 30 3.56 8.91 -4.82
C THR A 30 4.54 9.68 -5.70
N ALA A 31 4.06 10.49 -6.64
CA ALA A 31 4.92 11.35 -7.44
C ALA A 31 5.72 12.33 -6.57
N SER A 32 5.08 12.92 -5.56
CA SER A 32 5.72 13.89 -4.64
C SER A 32 6.70 13.24 -3.67
N ILE A 33 6.35 12.09 -3.08
CA ILE A 33 7.17 11.47 -2.02
C ILE A 33 8.30 10.62 -2.57
N ILE A 34 8.04 9.79 -3.59
CA ILE A 34 9.00 8.80 -4.08
C ILE A 34 9.49 9.04 -5.51
N GLY A 35 9.03 10.10 -6.18
CA GLY A 35 9.27 10.33 -7.61
C GLY A 35 10.74 10.36 -8.01
N ASN A 36 11.53 11.26 -7.40
CA ASN A 36 12.93 11.49 -7.81
C ASN A 36 13.97 11.19 -6.71
N VAL A 37 13.55 11.19 -5.44
CA VAL A 37 14.48 11.20 -4.29
C VAL A 37 15.34 9.94 -4.16
N PHE A 38 14.87 8.80 -4.69
CA PHE A 38 15.63 7.54 -4.67
C PHE A 38 16.77 7.50 -5.70
N GLY A 39 16.83 8.44 -6.66
CA GLY A 39 17.86 8.52 -7.68
C GLY A 39 18.98 9.51 -7.39
N PHE A 40 19.00 10.12 -6.20
CA PHE A 40 19.99 11.16 -5.85
C PHE A 40 21.39 10.56 -5.72
N LYS A 41 22.35 11.04 -6.54
CA LYS A 41 23.76 10.59 -6.48
C LYS A 41 24.44 10.83 -5.13
N ALA A 42 23.93 11.76 -4.33
CA ALA A 42 24.44 12.08 -3.00
C ALA A 42 24.01 11.08 -1.91
N VAL A 43 23.08 10.18 -2.22
CA VAL A 43 22.53 9.20 -1.28
C VAL A 43 22.75 7.81 -1.86
N ASN A 44 23.53 6.97 -1.17
CA ASN A 44 23.86 5.62 -1.67
C ASN A 44 22.63 4.70 -1.73
N ALA A 45 21.74 4.82 -0.74
CA ALA A 45 20.49 4.06 -0.65
C ALA A 45 19.47 4.84 0.18
N LEU A 46 18.20 4.74 -0.21
CA LEU A 46 17.07 5.35 0.50
C LEU A 46 15.95 4.30 0.62
N ARG A 47 15.26 4.29 1.76
CA ARG A 47 14.08 3.47 2.00
C ARG A 47 13.02 4.30 2.71
N LEU A 48 11.81 4.27 2.19
CA LEU A 48 10.63 4.81 2.87
C LEU A 48 10.12 3.73 3.83
N GLU A 49 10.28 3.94 5.14
CA GLU A 49 9.90 2.96 6.16
C GLU A 49 8.41 3.05 6.53
N ASP A 50 7.91 4.27 6.78
CA ASP A 50 6.53 4.49 7.19
C ASP A 50 6.05 5.90 6.77
N MET A 51 4.74 6.08 6.73
CA MET A 51 4.07 7.35 6.45
C MET A 51 2.90 7.57 7.40
N ARG A 52 2.93 8.70 8.11
CA ARG A 52 1.76 9.15 8.88
C ARG A 52 0.79 9.90 7.98
N MET A 53 -0.38 9.32 7.71
CA MET A 53 -1.45 9.98 6.96
C MET A 53 -2.41 10.75 7.88
N PRO A 54 -2.64 12.05 7.66
CA PRO A 54 -3.60 12.81 8.45
C PRO A 54 -5.05 12.44 8.11
N VAL A 55 -5.94 12.53 9.10
CA VAL A 55 -7.37 12.19 8.95
C VAL A 55 -8.05 13.02 7.86
N ALA A 56 -7.66 14.29 7.70
CA ALA A 56 -8.18 15.18 6.65
C ALA A 56 -7.91 14.60 5.26
N TYR A 57 -6.69 14.10 5.01
CA TYR A 57 -6.34 13.48 3.74
C TYR A 57 -7.03 12.12 3.55
N LEU A 58 -7.05 11.27 4.59
CA LEU A 58 -7.67 9.95 4.51
C LEU A 58 -9.16 10.01 4.15
N LYS A 59 -9.88 11.04 4.61
CA LYS A 59 -11.30 11.24 4.29
C LYS A 59 -11.58 11.55 2.81
N THR A 60 -10.57 11.93 2.04
CA THR A 60 -10.72 12.18 0.60
C THR A 60 -10.77 10.89 -0.23
N PHE A 61 -10.39 9.75 0.36
CA PHE A 61 -10.40 8.44 -0.28
C PHE A 61 -11.64 7.64 0.12
N GLN A 62 -12.15 6.84 -0.81
CA GLN A 62 -13.24 5.89 -0.53
C GLN A 62 -12.85 4.83 0.52
N GLY A 63 -11.58 4.40 0.51
CA GLY A 63 -11.14 3.23 1.27
C GLY A 63 -11.68 1.91 0.70
N PRO A 64 -11.72 0.82 1.49
CA PRO A 64 -12.21 -0.47 1.03
C PRO A 64 -13.70 -0.43 0.64
N ALA A 65 -14.05 -0.87 -0.56
CA ALA A 65 -15.44 -0.83 -1.06
C ALA A 65 -16.44 -1.70 -0.28
N THR A 66 -15.96 -2.71 0.45
CA THR A 66 -16.80 -3.60 1.26
C THR A 66 -16.22 -3.71 2.67
N GLY A 67 -14.92 -3.95 2.78
CA GLY A 67 -14.26 -4.14 4.07
C GLY A 67 -14.59 -5.49 4.71
N VAL A 68 -13.83 -5.84 5.74
CA VAL A 68 -13.84 -7.19 6.34
C VAL A 68 -15.20 -7.53 6.96
N VAL A 69 -15.88 -6.55 7.56
CA VAL A 69 -17.18 -6.77 8.23
C VAL A 69 -18.24 -7.16 7.21
N VAL A 70 -18.46 -6.32 6.19
CA VAL A 70 -19.49 -6.56 5.17
C VAL A 70 -19.15 -7.77 4.29
N GLU A 71 -17.87 -8.06 4.06
CA GLU A 71 -17.44 -9.27 3.35
C GLU A 71 -17.86 -10.54 4.10
N ARG A 72 -17.69 -10.56 5.43
CA ARG A 72 -18.11 -11.69 6.27
C ARG A 72 -19.61 -11.83 6.37
N GLU A 73 -20.34 -10.71 6.41
CA GLU A 73 -21.80 -10.67 6.39
C GLU A 73 -22.35 -11.24 5.07
N ARG A 74 -21.79 -10.82 3.93
CA ARG A 74 -22.21 -11.31 2.61
C ARG A 74 -21.96 -12.81 2.40
N LEU A 75 -20.91 -13.36 2.99
CA LEU A 75 -20.54 -14.77 2.86
C LEU A 75 -21.14 -15.67 3.95
N ASP A 76 -21.72 -15.09 5.00
CA ASP A 76 -22.19 -15.79 6.19
C ASP A 76 -21.12 -16.73 6.78
N LYS A 77 -19.92 -16.16 7.02
CA LYS A 77 -18.76 -16.89 7.58
C LYS A 77 -18.07 -16.10 8.69
N TYR A 78 -18.13 -16.64 9.91
CA TYR A 78 -17.57 -16.03 11.11
C TYR A 78 -16.65 -17.00 11.87
N GLY A 79 -15.80 -16.45 12.75
CA GLY A 79 -14.98 -17.24 13.67
C GLY A 79 -13.84 -18.06 13.07
N ARG A 80 -13.64 -17.99 11.74
CA ARG A 80 -12.56 -18.70 11.04
C ARG A 80 -11.97 -17.90 9.86
N PRO A 81 -10.72 -18.18 9.47
CA PRO A 81 -10.16 -17.72 8.21
C PRO A 81 -10.95 -18.24 7.00
N LEU A 82 -10.95 -17.47 5.90
CA LEU A 82 -11.47 -17.93 4.61
C LEU A 82 -10.41 -18.79 3.91
N LEU A 83 -10.86 -19.81 3.18
CA LEU A 83 -10.00 -20.66 2.35
C LEU A 83 -10.21 -20.31 0.88
N GLY A 84 -9.12 -20.25 0.11
CA GLY A 84 -9.14 -19.99 -1.32
C GLY A 84 -8.05 -20.79 -2.03
N ALA A 85 -8.24 -21.05 -3.33
CA ALA A 85 -7.27 -21.76 -4.15
C ALA A 85 -7.18 -21.11 -5.54
N THR A 86 -5.95 -20.87 -6.02
CA THR A 86 -5.73 -20.41 -7.39
C THR A 86 -5.71 -21.60 -8.34
N VAL A 87 -6.59 -21.61 -9.34
CA VAL A 87 -6.63 -22.64 -10.39
C VAL A 87 -5.27 -22.76 -11.10
N LYS A 88 -4.89 -23.98 -11.46
CA LYS A 88 -3.64 -24.31 -12.16
C LYS A 88 -3.93 -25.14 -13.42
N PRO A 89 -3.10 -25.03 -14.49
CA PRO A 89 -1.91 -24.17 -14.64
C PRO A 89 -2.25 -22.68 -14.68
N LYS A 90 -1.23 -21.82 -14.51
CA LYS A 90 -1.43 -20.35 -14.49
C LYS A 90 -2.10 -19.84 -15.78
N LEU A 91 -1.79 -20.46 -16.92
CA LEU A 91 -2.28 -20.09 -18.25
C LEU A 91 -2.59 -21.37 -19.06
N GLY A 92 -3.42 -21.23 -20.10
CA GLY A 92 -3.68 -22.29 -21.08
C GLY A 92 -4.88 -23.18 -20.80
N LEU A 93 -5.61 -22.97 -19.70
CA LEU A 93 -6.92 -23.60 -19.51
C LEU A 93 -7.98 -22.93 -20.39
N SER A 94 -8.81 -23.73 -21.05
CA SER A 94 -10.03 -23.24 -21.68
C SER A 94 -11.04 -22.81 -20.61
N GLY A 95 -11.97 -21.90 -20.95
CA GLY A 95 -13.01 -21.46 -20.02
C GLY A 95 -13.85 -22.62 -19.44
N LYS A 96 -14.09 -23.66 -20.26
CA LYS A 96 -14.78 -24.89 -19.83
C LYS A 96 -13.99 -25.64 -18.75
N ASN A 97 -12.67 -25.72 -18.87
CA ASN A 97 -11.83 -26.46 -17.92
C ASN A 97 -11.48 -25.62 -16.68
N TYR A 98 -11.63 -24.30 -16.74
CA TYR A 98 -11.36 -23.42 -15.60
C TYR A 98 -12.46 -23.51 -14.53
N GLY A 99 -13.72 -23.74 -14.94
CA GLY A 99 -14.88 -23.80 -14.04
C GLY A 99 -15.31 -25.20 -13.61
N ARG A 100 -14.60 -26.25 -14.04
CA ARG A 100 -14.89 -27.65 -13.71
C ARG A 100 -14.00 -28.11 -12.56
#